data_AF-A0A1T4ZVZ6-F1
#
_entry.id   AF-A0A1T4ZVZ6-F1
#
_cell.length_a   1.000
_cell.length_b   1.000
_cell.length_c   1.000
_cell.angle_alpha   90.00
_cell.angle_beta   90.00
_cell.angle_gamma   90.00
#
_symmetry.space_group_name_H-M   'P 1'
#
loop_
_entity.id
_entity.type
_entity.pdbx_description
1 polymer ?
#
loop_
_entity_poly.entity_id
_entity_poly.type
_entity_poly.pdbx_seq_one_letter_code
_entity_poly.pdbx_strand_id
1 'polypeptide(L)'
;MSEAAVSDEQLRLFVERIERLEEEKKALGEDIRDVYSEAKAQGYDTKILRKVIRLRKMSPHDRAEMDALLEIYCNAVGIQLNLPLAAAA
;
A
#
# COMPACT_ATOMS: atom_id res chain seq x y z
N MET A 1 13.39 14.21 -44.11
CA MET A 1 12.53 13.92 -42.94
C MET A 1 13.47 13.41 -41.85
N SER A 2 13.92 14.33 -41.01
CA SER A 2 15.07 14.19 -40.11
C SER A 2 14.73 13.45 -38.82
N GLU A 3 15.72 12.76 -38.27
CA GLU A 3 15.74 12.00 -37.01
C GLU A 3 15.07 12.71 -35.81
N ALA A 4 15.13 14.05 -35.76
CA ALA A 4 14.44 14.87 -34.75
C ALA A 4 12.91 14.76 -34.79
N ALA A 5 12.31 14.60 -35.97
CA ALA A 5 10.87 14.40 -36.09
C ALA A 5 10.42 13.02 -35.56
N VAL A 6 11.30 12.01 -35.66
CA VAL A 6 11.08 10.66 -35.12
C VAL A 6 11.23 10.63 -33.60
N SER A 7 12.19 11.40 -33.04
CA SER A 7 12.33 11.53 -31.59
C SER A 7 11.14 12.27 -30.94
N ASP A 8 10.60 13.28 -31.62
CA ASP A 8 9.45 14.05 -31.13
C ASP A 8 8.16 13.20 -31.11
N GLU A 9 7.97 12.32 -32.10
CA GLU A 9 6.85 11.37 -32.14
C GLU A 9 6.95 10.31 -31.02
N GLN A 10 8.14 9.77 -30.78
CA GLN A 10 8.35 8.78 -29.72
C GLN A 10 8.12 9.39 -28.32
N LEU A 11 8.59 10.61 -28.09
CA LEU A 11 8.34 11.33 -26.84
C LEU A 11 6.84 11.57 -26.63
N ARG A 12 6.11 11.98 -27.67
CA ARG A 12 4.66 12.17 -27.62
C ARG A 12 3.92 10.88 -27.24
N LEU A 13 4.28 9.75 -27.85
CA LEU A 13 3.69 8.44 -27.52
C LEU A 13 3.94 8.03 -26.06
N PHE A 14 5.12 8.33 -25.51
CA PHE A 14 5.39 8.10 -24.09
C PHE A 14 4.52 8.98 -23.19
N VAL A 15 4.38 10.27 -23.50
CA VAL A 15 3.54 11.20 -22.74
C VAL A 15 2.08 10.74 -22.73
N GLU A 16 1.50 10.50 -23.90
CA GLU A 16 0.09 10.07 -24.02
C GLU A 16 -0.18 8.77 -23.27
N ARG A 17 0.77 7.82 -23.31
CA ARG A 17 0.66 6.56 -22.56
C ARG A 17 0.75 6.77 -21.05
N ILE A 18 1.62 7.68 -20.58
CA ILE A 18 1.75 7.99 -19.14
C ILE A 18 0.49 8.69 -18.64
N GLU A 19 -0.05 9.65 -19.38
CA GLU A 19 -1.28 10.37 -19.01
C GLU A 19 -2.46 9.41 -18.83
N ARG A 20 -2.65 8.48 -19.80
CA ARG A 20 -3.68 7.44 -19.66
C ARG A 20 -3.46 6.57 -18.42
N LEU A 21 -2.23 6.17 -18.13
CA LEU A 21 -1.92 5.37 -16.94
C LEU A 21 -2.15 6.14 -15.63
N GLU A 22 -1.90 7.45 -15.60
CA GLU A 22 -2.21 8.28 -14.43
C GLU A 22 -3.72 8.47 -14.24
N GLU A 23 -4.50 8.57 -15.33
CA GLU A 23 -5.97 8.55 -15.26
C GLU A 23 -6.50 7.23 -14.71
N GLU A 24 -6.02 6.09 -15.21
CA GLU A 24 -6.39 4.75 -14.73
C GLU A 24 -6.04 4.59 -13.23
N LYS A 25 -4.85 5.03 -12.84
CA LYS A 25 -4.40 5.01 -11.44
C LYS A 25 -5.25 5.92 -10.55
N LYS A 26 -5.70 7.06 -11.05
CA LYS A 26 -6.61 7.95 -10.33
C LYS A 26 -7.97 7.27 -10.11
N ALA A 27 -8.54 6.67 -11.15
CA ALA A 27 -9.80 5.93 -11.05
C ALA A 27 -9.70 4.78 -10.03
N LEU A 28 -8.65 3.96 -10.09
CA LEU A 28 -8.39 2.91 -9.09
C LEU A 28 -8.24 3.49 -7.67
N GLY A 29 -7.62 4.66 -7.55
CA GLY A 29 -7.49 5.36 -6.29
C GLY A 29 -8.81 5.90 -5.74
N GLU A 30 -9.78 6.19 -6.60
CA GLU A 30 -11.17 6.56 -6.25
C GLU A 30 -11.92 5.32 -5.78
N ASP A 31 -11.88 4.22 -6.54
CA ASP A 31 -12.51 2.95 -6.17
C ASP A 31 -12.04 2.46 -4.79
N ILE A 32 -10.73 2.51 -4.53
CA ILE A 32 -10.17 2.14 -3.22
C ILE A 32 -10.73 3.03 -2.10
N ARG A 33 -10.90 4.34 -2.36
CA ARG A 33 -11.45 5.29 -1.37
C ARG A 33 -12.92 5.00 -1.09
N ASP A 34 -13.68 4.61 -2.10
CA ASP A 34 -15.10 4.27 -1.95
C ASP A 34 -15.26 3.00 -1.11
N VAL A 35 -14.44 1.96 -1.34
CA VAL A 35 -14.43 0.74 -0.50
C VAL A 35 -14.10 1.06 0.97
N TYR A 36 -13.13 1.95 1.24
CA TYR A 36 -12.87 2.38 2.61
C TYR A 36 -14.05 3.16 3.21
N SER A 37 -14.76 3.95 2.39
CA SER A 37 -15.92 4.72 2.83
C SER A 37 -17.12 3.82 3.15
N GLU A 38 -17.36 2.80 2.33
CA GLU A 38 -18.35 1.75 2.59
C GLU A 38 -18.02 0.99 3.87
N ALA A 39 -16.77 0.55 4.05
CA ALA A 39 -16.33 -0.11 5.27
C ALA A 39 -16.56 0.77 6.51
N LYS A 40 -16.30 2.08 6.40
CA LYS A 40 -16.59 3.04 7.47
C LYS A 40 -18.08 3.14 7.76
N ALA A 41 -18.93 3.20 6.73
CA ALA A 41 -20.39 3.24 6.90
C ALA A 41 -20.95 1.97 7.57
N GLN A 42 -20.31 0.83 7.34
CA GLN A 42 -20.60 -0.44 8.01
C GLN A 42 -20.04 -0.54 9.45
N GLY A 43 -19.30 0.47 9.92
CA GLY A 43 -18.78 0.54 11.28
C GLY A 43 -17.34 0.06 11.46
N TYR A 44 -16.62 -0.27 10.38
CA TYR A 44 -15.21 -0.67 10.49
C TYR A 44 -14.26 0.54 10.65
N ASP A 45 -13.19 0.36 11.44
CA ASP A 45 -12.12 1.35 11.54
C ASP A 45 -11.18 1.27 10.32
N THR A 46 -11.28 2.27 9.44
CA THR A 46 -10.47 2.35 8.22
C THR A 46 -8.98 2.54 8.48
N LYS A 47 -8.56 3.09 9.63
CA LYS A 47 -7.13 3.19 10.00
C LYS A 47 -6.59 1.80 10.30
N ILE A 48 -7.35 0.97 10.99
CA ILE A 48 -6.96 -0.42 11.27
C ILE A 48 -6.96 -1.24 9.99
N LEU A 49 -7.96 -1.10 9.11
CA LEU A 49 -7.97 -1.77 7.80
C LEU A 49 -6.72 -1.45 6.96
N ARG A 50 -6.30 -0.18 6.90
CA ARG A 50 -5.06 0.22 6.21
C ARG A 50 -3.82 -0.46 6.79
N LYS A 51 -3.74 -0.60 8.12
CA LYS A 51 -2.66 -1.35 8.77
C LYS A 51 -2.69 -2.82 8.37
N VAL A 52 -3.86 -3.46 8.38
CA VAL A 52 -4.04 -4.87 7.97
C VAL A 52 -3.59 -5.08 6.52
N ILE A 53 -3.98 -4.20 5.58
CA ILE A 53 -3.55 -4.30 4.18
C ILE A 53 -2.03 -4.16 4.05
N ARG A 54 -1.40 -3.25 4.81
CA ARG A 54 0.06 -3.11 4.82
C ARG A 54 0.73 -4.39 5.34
N LEU A 55 0.25 -4.95 6.45
CA LEU A 55 0.77 -6.20 6.99
C LEU A 55 0.65 -7.34 5.98
N ARG A 56 -0.51 -7.47 5.30
CA ARG A 56 -0.74 -8.51 4.28
C ARG A 56 0.19 -8.41 3.07
N LYS A 57 0.73 -7.22 2.77
CA LYS A 57 1.70 -7.00 1.68
C LYS A 57 3.14 -7.31 2.08
N MET A 58 3.44 -7.39 3.38
CA MET A 58 4.77 -7.75 3.87
C MET A 58 5.02 -9.26 3.74
N SER A 59 6.27 -9.65 3.53
CA SER A 59 6.64 -11.07 3.58
C SER A 59 6.48 -11.60 5.01
N PRO A 60 6.29 -12.93 5.19
CA PRO A 60 6.22 -13.53 6.52
C PRO A 60 7.48 -13.25 7.36
N HIS A 61 8.66 -13.20 6.73
CA HIS A 61 9.92 -12.93 7.39
C HIS A 61 10.00 -11.48 7.90
N ASP A 62 9.73 -10.49 7.04
CA ASP A 62 9.75 -9.08 7.41
C ASP A 62 8.74 -8.78 8.52
N ARG A 63 7.58 -9.46 8.49
CA ARG A 63 6.56 -9.33 9.53
C ARG A 63 7.06 -9.87 10.87
N ALA A 64 7.68 -11.04 10.88
CA ALA A 64 8.22 -11.62 12.11
C ALA A 64 9.33 -10.75 12.73
N GLU A 65 10.23 -10.21 11.89
CA GLU A 65 11.26 -9.28 12.36
C GLU A 65 10.67 -7.99 12.93
N MET A 66 9.68 -7.40 12.23
CA MET A 66 8.97 -6.21 12.69
C MET A 66 8.25 -6.46 14.02
N ASP A 67 7.56 -7.59 14.17
CA ASP A 67 6.83 -7.94 15.39
C ASP A 67 7.79 -8.12 16.58
N ALA A 68 8.94 -8.76 16.37
CA ALA A 68 9.98 -8.90 17.39
C ALA A 68 10.54 -7.54 17.84
N LEU A 69 10.83 -6.63 16.90
CA LEU A 69 11.30 -5.28 17.22
C LEU A 69 10.23 -4.46 17.96
N LEU A 70 8.97 -4.58 17.53
CA LEU A 70 7.85 -3.88 18.14
C LEU A 70 7.68 -4.31 19.61
N GLU A 71 7.80 -5.61 19.88
CA GLU A 71 7.75 -6.13 21.24
C GLU A 71 8.87 -5.57 22.12
N ILE A 72 10.12 -5.58 21.64
CA ILE A 72 11.26 -5.02 22.38
C ILE A 72 10.97 -3.56 22.76
N TYR A 73 10.53 -2.74 21.82
CA TYR A 73 10.24 -1.34 22.07
C TYR A 73 9.03 -1.14 23.01
N CYS A 74 7.96 -1.91 22.83
CA CYS A 74 6.78 -1.84 23.69
C CYS A 74 7.12 -2.24 25.14
N ASN A 75 7.88 -3.32 25.32
CA ASN A 75 8.35 -3.75 26.64
C ASN A 75 9.22 -2.68 27.31
N ALA A 76 10.10 -2.02 26.56
CA ALA A 76 10.95 -0.94 27.07
C ALA A 76 10.15 0.28 27.60
N VAL A 77 8.94 0.51 27.10
CA VAL A 77 8.04 1.59 27.54
C VAL A 77 6.86 1.11 28.39
N GLY A 78 6.86 -0.16 28.83
CA GLY A 78 5.83 -0.72 29.70
C GLY A 78 4.49 -1.03 29.01
N ILE A 79 4.48 -1.17 27.69
CA ILE A 79 3.30 -1.60 26.92
C ILE A 79 3.38 -3.13 26.73
N GLN A 80 2.44 -3.87 27.31
CA GLN A 80 2.32 -5.30 27.08
C GLN A 80 1.51 -5.59 25.81
N LEU A 81 2.16 -6.20 24.82
CA LEU A 81 1.50 -6.72 23.62
C LEU A 81 1.07 -8.16 23.88
N ASN A 82 -0.24 -8.44 23.83
CA ASN A 82 -0.74 -9.82 23.85
C ASN A 82 -0.77 -10.40 22.42
N LEU A 83 0.38 -10.36 21.74
CA LEU A 83 0.56 -10.95 20.42
C LEU A 83 1.01 -12.41 20.61
N PRO A 84 0.32 -13.40 20.01
CA PRO A 84 0.78 -14.78 20.06
C PRO A 84 2.08 -14.89 19.24
N LEU A 85 3.21 -15.01 19.93
CA LEU A 85 4.55 -14.99 19.36
C LEU A 85 4.88 -16.13 18.37
N ALA A 86 4.05 -17.18 18.25
CA ALA A 86 4.39 -18.32 17.40
C ALA A 86 3.19 -19.23 17.12
N ALA A 87 2.23 -18.79 16.31
CA ALA A 87 1.21 -19.69 15.74
C ALA A 87 1.12 -19.58 14.21
N ALA A 88 2.26 -19.36 13.54
CA ALA A 88 2.39 -19.50 12.10
C ALA A 88 3.46 -20.56 11.82
N ALA A 89 3.05 -21.82 11.94
CA ALA A 89 3.60 -22.92 11.15
C ALA A 89 2.77 -23.03 9.86
#